data_AF-T1CKI6-F1
#
_entry.id   AF-T1CKI6-F1
#
_cell.length_a   1.000
_cell.length_b   1.000
_cell.length_c   1.000
_cell.angle_alpha   90.00
_cell.angle_beta   90.00
_cell.angle_gamma   90.00
#
_symmetry.space_group_name_H-M   'P 1'
#
loop_
_entity.id
_entity.type
_entity.pdbx_description
1 polymer ?
#
loop_
_entity_poly.entity_id
_entity_poly.type
_entity_poly.pdbx_seq_one_letter_code
_entity_poly.pdbx_strand_id
1 'polypeptide(L)'
;LQYVPTAEEIGTVVRNIPVCISGESTEGDAEVSAFRNLPRVGTNGIRGGACLVIAEGLCQKAAKLRKIVEKLRLPGWEFLAELGHGTKAAEDHSTPKYLAEAVGGRPVLAHPNRPGGFRLVYGRARTGGLASCSVNPATMILLDRFVAVGTQVKLEYPGKASAMSLCDTIEGPIVVLTDGTVASAHDAESAEALAPHVARIVDLGELLVPFGEFLENNRPLVPGAYSIDWHLAELEAVGAPIEAAFPSRYDSAVEIARRYAVPLPPRFLLFWHDLTGPEIRALGEFVERSGRWADARLHLPDDPSWREPLERLGFLSRPSEGERVGTPDSSAALVGGVGLRVESGALQRDRPLDPVAADPLAYVSRLAGVRIKARAPSRIGARIGRPEKAHQRIMKPNVHALFPIGESGGDRRSIPTAARAPGPGVRLELGIRRCPACEKHTIWCRCACRPADRTDRRTRLPGASRGSPLDVGAGAPWPPGRSRGQGSGRGSPSAG
;
A
#
# COMPACT_ATOMS: atom_id res chain seq x y z
N LEU A 1 12.38 18.83 -5.70
CA LEU A 1 11.43 19.48 -4.78
C LEU A 1 10.08 18.78 -4.89
N GLN A 2 9.39 18.52 -3.78
CA GLN A 2 8.02 17.96 -3.76
C GLN A 2 6.95 18.99 -4.16
N TYR A 3 7.24 20.27 -3.96
CA TYR A 3 6.46 21.41 -4.41
C TYR A 3 7.43 22.38 -5.08
N VAL A 4 7.13 22.80 -6.29
CA VAL A 4 7.95 23.76 -7.03
C VAL A 4 7.26 25.12 -6.93
N PRO A 5 7.68 26.00 -5.99
CA PRO A 5 7.05 27.30 -5.83
C PRO A 5 7.29 28.19 -7.04
N THR A 6 6.35 29.08 -7.33
CA THR A 6 6.54 30.11 -8.35
C THR A 6 7.58 31.14 -7.89
N ALA A 7 8.15 31.91 -8.83
CA ALA A 7 9.05 33.00 -8.49
C ALA A 7 8.37 34.06 -7.57
N GLU A 8 7.06 34.26 -7.72
CA GLU A 8 6.26 35.14 -6.88
C GLU A 8 6.11 34.61 -5.45
N GLU A 9 5.83 33.31 -5.28
CA GLU A 9 5.78 32.68 -3.96
C GLU A 9 7.14 32.74 -3.25
N ILE A 10 8.23 32.48 -3.98
CA ILE A 10 9.59 32.63 -3.45
C ILE A 10 9.83 34.09 -3.02
N GLY A 11 9.47 35.06 -3.87
CA GLY A 11 9.59 36.48 -3.56
C GLY A 11 8.80 36.89 -2.31
N THR A 12 7.59 36.39 -2.17
CA THR A 12 6.71 36.62 -1.01
C THR A 12 7.34 36.10 0.27
N VAL A 13 7.87 34.86 0.25
CA VAL A 13 8.58 34.30 1.41
C VAL A 13 9.82 35.12 1.75
N VAL A 14 10.67 35.40 0.77
CA VAL A 14 11.97 36.07 1.01
C VAL A 14 11.82 37.51 1.50
N ARG A 15 10.76 38.23 1.08
CA ARG A 15 10.50 39.61 1.52
C ARG A 15 9.89 39.69 2.93
N ASN A 16 9.05 38.72 3.30
CA ASN A 16 8.27 38.79 4.54
C ASN A 16 8.88 38.00 5.70
N ILE A 17 9.83 37.10 5.45
CA ILE A 17 10.42 36.33 6.53
C ILE A 17 11.36 37.18 7.41
N PRO A 18 11.17 37.24 8.74
CA PRO A 18 11.96 38.09 9.62
C PRO A 18 13.37 37.52 9.89
N VAL A 19 13.64 36.30 9.46
CA VAL A 19 14.93 35.61 9.65
C VAL A 19 15.53 35.22 8.31
N CYS A 20 16.84 35.43 8.16
CA CYS A 20 17.53 35.05 6.93
C CYS A 20 17.62 33.52 6.81
N ILE A 21 16.95 32.95 5.81
CA ILE A 21 17.13 31.55 5.43
C ILE A 21 18.44 31.44 4.64
N SER A 22 19.45 30.85 5.25
CA SER A 22 20.77 30.65 4.66
C SER A 22 21.35 29.30 5.08
N GLY A 23 22.55 28.97 4.60
CA GLY A 23 23.25 27.73 4.89
C GLY A 23 24.55 27.64 4.10
N GLU A 24 25.31 26.57 4.36
CA GLU A 24 26.47 26.21 3.56
C GLU A 24 26.05 25.70 2.16
N SER A 25 26.99 25.68 1.22
CA SER A 25 26.78 25.06 -0.09
C SER A 25 26.64 23.54 0.08
N THR A 26 25.64 22.93 -0.56
CA THR A 26 25.37 21.49 -0.46
C THR A 26 25.51 20.75 -1.78
N GLU A 27 25.48 21.45 -2.92
CA GLU A 27 25.49 20.83 -4.26
C GLU A 27 26.90 20.75 -4.87
N GLY A 28 27.90 20.40 -4.05
CA GLY A 28 29.29 20.28 -4.48
C GLY A 28 29.83 21.55 -5.15
N ASP A 29 30.34 21.40 -6.38
CA ASP A 29 30.95 22.49 -7.17
C ASP A 29 29.93 23.31 -7.98
N ALA A 30 28.62 23.04 -7.84
CA ALA A 30 27.59 23.80 -8.54
C ALA A 30 27.46 25.22 -7.96
N GLU A 31 27.67 26.23 -8.82
CA GLU A 31 27.60 27.63 -8.45
C GLU A 31 26.45 28.37 -9.13
N VAL A 32 26.01 29.46 -8.49
CA VAL A 32 25.06 30.38 -9.11
C VAL A 32 25.72 31.15 -10.24
N SER A 33 25.00 31.27 -11.37
CA SER A 33 25.44 32.01 -12.56
C SER A 33 25.24 33.52 -12.41
N ALA A 34 24.22 33.94 -11.66
CA ALA A 34 23.88 35.34 -11.38
C ALA A 34 23.93 35.62 -9.87
N PHE A 35 24.07 36.91 -9.50
CA PHE A 35 24.09 37.38 -8.10
C PHE A 35 25.18 36.76 -7.21
N ARG A 36 26.43 36.78 -7.71
CA ARG A 36 27.63 36.30 -6.99
C ARG A 36 28.16 37.33 -6.00
N ASN A 37 28.91 36.86 -5.00
CA ASN A 37 29.65 37.66 -4.01
C ASN A 37 28.76 38.65 -3.23
N LEU A 38 27.55 38.22 -2.88
CA LEU A 38 26.65 39.04 -2.08
C LEU A 38 27.21 39.25 -0.67
N PRO A 39 27.20 40.48 -0.11
CA PRO A 39 27.84 40.77 1.19
C PRO A 39 27.38 39.89 2.36
N ARG A 40 26.14 39.39 2.31
CA ARG A 40 25.51 38.60 3.37
C ARG A 40 25.53 37.08 3.09
N VAL A 41 26.11 36.64 1.97
CA VAL A 41 26.14 35.23 1.56
C VAL A 41 27.60 34.81 1.36
N GLY A 42 28.12 34.01 2.30
CA GLY A 42 29.53 33.60 2.31
C GLY A 42 29.93 32.55 1.26
N THR A 43 29.05 32.21 0.31
CA THR A 43 29.31 31.22 -0.75
C THR A 43 28.57 31.57 -2.03
N ASN A 44 29.15 31.25 -3.18
CA ASN A 44 28.48 31.27 -4.49
C ASN A 44 27.88 29.90 -4.85
N GLY A 45 28.08 28.89 -4.01
CA GLY A 45 27.52 27.56 -4.22
C GLY A 45 26.02 27.48 -3.93
N ILE A 46 25.36 26.47 -4.49
CA ILE A 46 23.92 26.27 -4.26
C ILE A 46 23.68 25.78 -2.81
N ARG A 47 22.90 26.58 -2.07
CA ARG A 47 22.48 26.31 -0.70
C ARG A 47 21.20 25.47 -0.69
N GLY A 48 21.30 24.19 -1.03
CA GLY A 48 20.13 23.30 -1.19
C GLY A 48 19.24 23.23 0.06
N GLY A 49 19.84 23.27 1.26
CA GLY A 49 19.09 23.34 2.52
C GLY A 49 18.17 24.57 2.61
N ALA A 50 18.65 25.75 2.18
CA ALA A 50 17.85 26.97 2.16
C ALA A 50 16.70 26.86 1.14
N CYS A 51 16.98 26.31 -0.06
CA CYS A 51 15.97 26.07 -1.09
C CYS A 51 14.85 25.13 -0.59
N LEU A 52 15.19 24.06 0.13
CA LEU A 52 14.23 23.11 0.69
C LEU A 52 13.35 23.74 1.77
N VAL A 53 13.93 24.55 2.67
CA VAL A 53 13.16 25.25 3.71
C VAL A 53 12.13 26.19 3.10
N ILE A 54 12.49 26.92 2.06
CA ILE A 54 11.56 27.82 1.34
C ILE A 54 10.47 27.00 0.65
N ALA A 55 10.86 26.04 -0.19
CA ALA A 55 9.92 25.33 -1.06
C ALA A 55 9.07 24.28 -0.33
N GLU A 56 9.68 23.31 0.33
CA GLU A 56 9.01 22.17 0.97
C GLU A 56 8.59 22.46 2.42
N GLY A 57 9.17 23.48 3.04
CA GLY A 57 8.77 23.99 4.34
C GLY A 57 7.69 25.04 4.23
N LEU A 58 8.07 26.28 3.90
CA LEU A 58 7.21 27.45 3.98
C LEU A 58 6.09 27.43 2.95
N CYS A 59 6.41 27.25 1.66
CA CYS A 59 5.38 27.25 0.61
C CYS A 59 4.48 26.00 0.69
N GLN A 60 5.06 24.79 0.69
CA GLN A 60 4.27 23.56 0.67
C GLN A 60 3.41 23.36 1.93
N LYS A 61 3.88 23.81 3.11
CA LYS A 61 3.18 23.62 4.39
C LYS A 61 2.54 24.90 4.93
N ALA A 62 2.38 25.94 4.10
CA ALA A 62 1.82 27.24 4.49
C ALA A 62 0.53 27.11 5.33
N ALA A 63 -0.45 26.31 4.87
CA ALA A 63 -1.70 26.10 5.60
C ALA A 63 -1.51 25.48 7.01
N LYS A 64 -0.56 24.57 7.18
CA LYS A 64 -0.25 23.97 8.50
C LYS A 64 0.49 24.95 9.39
N LEU A 65 1.41 25.73 8.81
CA LEU A 65 2.14 26.78 9.52
C LEU A 65 1.20 27.88 10.00
N ARG A 66 0.22 28.30 9.18
CA ARG A 66 -0.84 29.25 9.58
C ARG A 66 -1.56 28.81 10.85
N LYS A 67 -2.01 27.55 10.92
CA LYS A 67 -2.66 27.01 12.12
C LYS A 67 -1.76 27.08 13.36
N ILE A 68 -0.45 26.88 13.20
CA ILE A 68 0.52 26.97 14.30
C ILE A 68 0.71 28.43 14.72
N VAL A 69 0.91 29.33 13.76
CA VAL A 69 1.04 30.78 13.95
C VAL A 69 -0.19 31.36 14.68
N GLU A 70 -1.39 31.01 14.22
CA GLU A 70 -2.66 31.42 14.82
C GLU A 70 -2.79 30.90 16.26
N LYS A 71 -2.47 29.62 16.49
CA LYS A 71 -2.48 29.00 17.83
C LYS A 71 -1.49 29.69 18.78
N LEU A 72 -0.32 30.08 18.28
CA LEU A 72 0.72 30.76 19.05
C LEU A 72 0.54 32.28 19.09
N ARG A 73 -0.43 32.84 18.35
CA ARG A 73 -0.70 34.27 18.20
C ARG A 73 0.54 35.08 17.80
N LEU A 74 1.28 34.58 16.81
CA LEU A 74 2.49 35.24 16.30
C LEU A 74 2.10 36.29 15.23
N PRO A 75 2.38 37.59 15.45
CA PRO A 75 2.09 38.63 14.46
C PRO A 75 3.12 38.63 13.32
N GLY A 76 2.77 39.18 12.15
CA GLY A 76 3.70 39.37 11.03
C GLY A 76 3.85 38.15 10.10
N TRP A 77 3.01 37.14 10.28
CA TRP A 77 2.97 35.90 9.48
C TRP A 77 1.73 35.80 8.59
N GLU A 78 1.00 36.90 8.42
CA GLU A 78 -0.23 36.99 7.63
C GLU A 78 0.04 36.66 6.15
N PHE A 79 1.25 36.93 5.66
CA PHE A 79 1.71 36.60 4.29
C PHE A 79 1.60 35.10 3.96
N LEU A 80 1.60 34.20 4.96
CA LEU A 80 1.38 32.77 4.72
C LEU A 80 0.02 32.51 4.06
N ALA A 81 -0.93 33.44 4.16
CA ALA A 81 -2.22 33.36 3.49
C ALA A 81 -2.14 33.54 1.97
N GLU A 82 -1.04 34.08 1.45
CA GLU A 82 -0.82 34.27 0.01
C GLU A 82 -0.13 33.05 -0.63
N LEU A 83 0.38 32.12 0.19
CA LEU A 83 1.18 30.97 -0.25
C LEU A 83 0.34 29.70 -0.41
N GLY A 84 0.71 28.85 -1.38
CA GLY A 84 0.01 27.59 -1.64
C GLY A 84 -1.31 27.78 -2.40
N HIS A 85 -1.54 28.99 -2.93
CA HIS A 85 -2.64 29.35 -3.81
C HIS A 85 -2.32 29.18 -5.29
N GLY A 86 -1.19 28.55 -5.63
CA GLY A 86 -0.98 28.03 -6.98
C GLY A 86 -2.24 27.29 -7.39
N THR A 87 -2.96 27.85 -8.37
CA THR A 87 -4.10 27.21 -9.01
C THR A 87 -3.70 25.75 -9.19
N LYS A 88 -4.58 24.82 -8.84
CA LYS A 88 -4.48 23.47 -9.38
C LYS A 88 -4.45 23.67 -10.90
N ALA A 89 -3.26 23.83 -11.49
CA ALA A 89 -3.05 23.76 -12.91
C ALA A 89 -3.76 22.48 -13.27
N ALA A 90 -4.82 22.61 -14.08
CA ALA A 90 -5.74 21.53 -14.40
C ALA A 90 -4.91 20.27 -14.60
N GLU A 91 -4.92 19.38 -13.61
CA GLU A 91 -4.16 18.14 -13.72
C GLU A 91 -4.84 17.43 -14.87
N ASP A 92 -4.13 17.31 -15.99
CA ASP A 92 -4.58 16.55 -17.14
C ASP A 92 -4.95 15.15 -16.63
N HIS A 93 -6.25 14.93 -16.49
CA HIS A 93 -6.84 13.75 -15.86
C HIS A 93 -6.79 12.52 -16.77
N SER A 94 -6.13 12.61 -17.94
CA SER A 94 -6.09 11.52 -18.90
C SER A 94 -5.39 10.26 -18.36
N THR A 95 -4.45 10.38 -17.42
CA THR A 95 -3.79 9.22 -16.78
C THR A 95 -3.81 9.33 -15.24
N PRO A 96 -4.45 8.38 -14.52
CA PRO A 96 -4.39 8.30 -13.07
C PRO A 96 -2.94 8.31 -12.56
N LYS A 97 -2.62 9.16 -11.56
CA LYS A 97 -1.25 9.34 -11.03
C LYS A 97 -0.54 8.04 -10.64
N TYR A 98 -1.28 7.01 -10.23
CA TYR A 98 -0.65 5.74 -9.92
C TYR A 98 -0.08 5.08 -11.18
N LEU A 99 -0.68 5.22 -12.36
CA LEU A 99 -0.22 4.64 -13.63
C LEU A 99 0.95 5.40 -14.27
N ALA A 100 1.15 6.68 -13.96
CA ALA A 100 2.15 7.55 -14.60
C ALA A 100 3.63 7.12 -14.42
N GLU A 101 3.91 6.18 -13.52
CA GLU A 101 5.27 5.65 -13.27
C GLU A 101 5.25 4.11 -13.26
N ALA A 102 4.71 3.51 -14.30
CA ALA A 102 4.85 2.07 -14.51
C ALA A 102 6.32 1.75 -14.80
N VAL A 103 6.93 0.91 -13.95
CA VAL A 103 8.31 0.44 -14.11
C VAL A 103 8.24 -1.04 -14.44
N GLY A 104 9.10 -1.52 -15.34
CA GLY A 104 9.19 -2.95 -15.66
C GLY A 104 9.29 -3.83 -14.41
N GLY A 105 8.54 -4.93 -14.37
CA GLY A 105 8.47 -5.84 -13.22
C GLY A 105 7.49 -5.42 -12.12
N ARG A 106 6.69 -4.36 -12.31
CA ARG A 106 5.64 -3.94 -11.37
C ARG A 106 4.27 -3.97 -12.06
N PRO A 107 3.54 -5.09 -11.97
CA PRO A 107 2.28 -5.22 -12.69
C PRO A 107 1.24 -4.22 -12.21
N VAL A 108 0.39 -3.79 -13.15
CA VAL A 108 -0.87 -3.11 -12.85
C VAL A 108 -1.87 -4.18 -12.49
N LEU A 109 -2.47 -4.06 -11.31
CA LEU A 109 -3.43 -5.05 -10.81
C LEU A 109 -4.85 -4.69 -11.24
N ALA A 110 -5.22 -3.41 -11.12
CA ALA A 110 -6.56 -2.92 -11.45
C ALA A 110 -6.53 -1.51 -12.03
N HIS A 111 -7.44 -1.25 -12.96
CA HIS A 111 -7.75 0.08 -13.47
C HIS A 111 -8.75 0.83 -12.57
N PRO A 112 -8.84 2.17 -12.67
CA PRO A 112 -9.70 2.97 -11.82
C PRO A 112 -11.16 2.59 -11.94
N ASN A 113 -11.81 2.32 -10.81
CA ASN A 113 -13.25 2.02 -10.72
C ASN A 113 -13.78 1.04 -11.78
N ARG A 114 -12.94 0.09 -12.24
CA ARG A 114 -13.28 -0.83 -13.33
C ARG A 114 -13.84 -2.13 -12.75
N PRO A 115 -14.93 -2.70 -13.34
CA PRO A 115 -15.37 -4.06 -13.01
C PRO A 115 -14.21 -5.05 -13.03
N GLY A 116 -14.16 -5.90 -12.00
CA GLY A 116 -13.08 -6.85 -11.74
C GLY A 116 -11.91 -6.32 -10.90
N GLY A 117 -11.83 -5.01 -10.65
CA GLY A 117 -10.87 -4.43 -9.70
C GLY A 117 -11.18 -4.76 -8.24
N PHE A 118 -10.28 -4.37 -7.33
CA PHE A 118 -10.46 -4.60 -5.89
C PHE A 118 -11.74 -3.95 -5.35
N ARG A 119 -12.60 -4.73 -4.71
CA ARG A 119 -13.86 -4.23 -4.15
C ARG A 119 -13.60 -3.57 -2.80
N LEU A 120 -13.99 -2.31 -2.65
CA LEU A 120 -13.78 -1.58 -1.39
C LEU A 120 -14.67 -2.15 -0.29
N VAL A 121 -14.06 -2.61 0.79
CA VAL A 121 -14.73 -2.91 2.06
C VAL A 121 -14.12 -2.05 3.15
N TYR A 122 -14.96 -1.40 3.95
CA TYR A 122 -14.47 -0.67 5.12
C TYR A 122 -14.21 -1.62 6.27
N GLY A 123 -13.04 -1.51 6.88
CA GLY A 123 -12.73 -2.24 8.10
C GLY A 123 -11.24 -2.27 8.38
N ARG A 124 -10.87 -2.90 9.48
CA ARG A 124 -9.47 -2.97 9.93
C ARG A 124 -9.17 -4.35 10.46
N ALA A 125 -8.34 -5.10 9.74
CA ALA A 125 -7.80 -6.35 10.22
C ALA A 125 -6.81 -6.12 11.37
N ARG A 126 -6.62 -7.11 12.24
CA ARG A 126 -5.62 -7.10 13.32
C ARG A 126 -4.18 -6.94 12.80
N THR A 127 -3.96 -7.41 11.58
CA THR A 127 -2.67 -7.46 10.86
C THR A 127 -2.33 -6.16 10.15
N GLY A 128 -3.25 -5.18 10.13
CA GLY A 128 -3.09 -3.90 9.44
C GLY A 128 -3.68 -2.71 10.22
N GLY A 129 -3.74 -1.55 9.56
CA GLY A 129 -4.46 -0.38 10.05
C GLY A 129 -3.77 0.96 9.80
N LEU A 130 -2.45 1.04 9.93
CA LEU A 130 -1.69 2.28 9.70
C LEU A 130 -1.03 2.20 8.33
N ALA A 131 -1.44 3.06 7.39
CA ALA A 131 -0.93 3.07 6.01
C ALA A 131 -0.92 1.68 5.36
N SER A 132 -1.89 0.84 5.73
CA SER A 132 -1.99 -0.56 5.35
C SER A 132 -3.43 -0.96 5.11
N CYS A 133 -3.62 -1.76 4.08
CA CYS A 133 -4.89 -2.36 3.68
C CYS A 133 -4.69 -3.87 3.68
N SER A 134 -5.79 -4.61 3.71
CA SER A 134 -5.74 -6.07 3.73
C SER A 134 -6.41 -6.65 2.49
N VAL A 135 -5.84 -7.73 1.98
CA VAL A 135 -6.43 -8.56 0.93
C VAL A 135 -6.55 -10.00 1.43
N ASN A 136 -7.40 -10.79 0.77
CA ASN A 136 -7.50 -12.22 1.07
C ASN A 136 -6.19 -12.93 0.65
N PRO A 137 -5.70 -13.93 1.42
CA PRO A 137 -4.54 -14.73 1.02
C PRO A 137 -4.69 -15.39 -0.36
N ALA A 138 -5.91 -15.79 -0.74
CA ALA A 138 -6.21 -16.32 -2.07
C ALA A 138 -5.86 -15.31 -3.18
N THR A 139 -6.17 -14.03 -2.98
CA THR A 139 -5.81 -12.95 -3.91
C THR A 139 -4.30 -12.84 -4.05
N MET A 140 -3.53 -12.97 -2.97
CA MET A 140 -2.06 -12.94 -3.02
C MET A 140 -1.50 -14.08 -3.88
N ILE A 141 -1.99 -15.30 -3.66
CA ILE A 141 -1.54 -16.50 -4.37
C ILE A 141 -1.89 -16.43 -5.87
N LEU A 142 -3.13 -16.08 -6.18
CA LEU A 142 -3.63 -16.04 -7.57
C LEU A 142 -3.10 -14.85 -8.38
N LEU A 143 -2.55 -13.83 -7.70
CA LEU A 143 -1.76 -12.77 -8.34
C LEU A 143 -0.27 -13.16 -8.47
N ASP A 144 0.03 -14.45 -8.65
CA ASP A 144 1.37 -15.01 -8.74
C ASP A 144 2.31 -14.55 -7.60
N ARG A 145 1.75 -14.28 -6.42
CA ARG A 145 2.49 -13.80 -5.24
C ARG A 145 3.24 -12.48 -5.47
N PHE A 146 2.85 -11.69 -6.48
CA PHE A 146 3.35 -10.31 -6.64
C PHE A 146 2.89 -9.42 -5.50
N VAL A 147 1.72 -9.71 -4.94
CA VAL A 147 1.24 -9.12 -3.69
C VAL A 147 1.57 -10.09 -2.56
N ALA A 148 2.42 -9.67 -1.64
CA ALA A 148 2.73 -10.39 -0.43
C ALA A 148 2.60 -9.48 0.80
N VAL A 149 2.76 -10.05 1.98
CA VAL A 149 2.76 -9.29 3.24
C VAL A 149 3.92 -8.30 3.24
N GLY A 150 3.59 -7.03 3.41
CA GLY A 150 4.56 -5.93 3.40
C GLY A 150 4.90 -5.41 2.01
N THR A 151 4.41 -6.03 0.93
CA THR A 151 4.50 -5.44 -0.40
C THR A 151 3.74 -4.10 -0.40
N GLN A 152 4.42 -3.04 -0.83
CA GLN A 152 3.79 -1.76 -1.06
C GLN A 152 3.01 -1.81 -2.37
N VAL A 153 1.70 -1.62 -2.30
CA VAL A 153 0.81 -1.44 -3.44
C VAL A 153 0.47 0.04 -3.57
N LYS A 154 0.63 0.62 -4.76
CA LYS A 154 0.14 1.97 -5.04
C LYS A 154 -1.34 1.88 -5.36
N LEU A 155 -2.15 2.56 -4.57
CA LEU A 155 -3.60 2.62 -4.73
C LEU A 155 -3.99 3.91 -5.45
N GLU A 156 -5.10 3.85 -6.15
CA GLU A 156 -5.76 5.02 -6.72
C GLU A 156 -6.38 5.91 -5.63
N TYR A 157 -7.00 5.26 -4.64
CA TYR A 157 -7.83 5.87 -3.60
C TYR A 157 -7.85 4.99 -2.35
N PRO A 158 -7.95 5.51 -1.11
CA PRO A 158 -7.91 6.93 -0.70
C PRO A 158 -6.49 7.52 -0.60
N GLY A 159 -5.48 6.66 -0.44
CA GLY A 159 -4.08 7.05 -0.27
C GLY A 159 -3.20 6.72 -1.49
N LYS A 160 -1.99 7.28 -1.55
CA LYS A 160 -1.05 7.06 -2.68
C LYS A 160 -0.46 5.65 -2.71
N ALA A 161 -0.29 5.06 -1.55
CA ALA A 161 0.29 3.73 -1.39
C ALA A 161 -0.11 3.15 -0.05
N SER A 162 -0.18 1.84 -0.01
CA SER A 162 -0.52 1.07 1.17
C SER A 162 0.40 -0.15 1.24
N ALA A 163 0.89 -0.48 2.43
CA ALA A 163 1.46 -1.80 2.65
C ALA A 163 0.31 -2.84 2.65
N MET A 164 0.51 -3.97 1.99
CA MET A 164 -0.46 -5.05 2.00
C MET A 164 -0.27 -5.93 3.23
N SER A 165 -1.39 -6.17 3.91
CA SER A 165 -1.55 -7.14 4.98
C SER A 165 -2.61 -8.16 4.57
N LEU A 166 -2.91 -9.10 5.45
CA LEU A 166 -3.79 -10.23 5.13
C LEU A 166 -5.00 -10.27 6.06
N CYS A 167 -6.16 -10.58 5.46
CA CYS A 167 -7.42 -10.80 6.15
C CYS A 167 -8.10 -12.00 5.49
N ASP A 168 -8.29 -13.09 6.23
CA ASP A 168 -8.88 -14.35 5.77
C ASP A 168 -10.41 -14.37 5.88
N THR A 169 -11.01 -13.35 6.50
CA THR A 169 -12.47 -13.26 6.65
C THR A 169 -13.17 -12.48 5.53
N ILE A 170 -12.41 -11.73 4.73
CA ILE A 170 -12.95 -11.01 3.55
C ILE A 170 -12.94 -11.91 2.33
N GLU A 171 -13.76 -11.60 1.33
CA GLU A 171 -13.86 -12.44 0.14
C GLU A 171 -12.62 -12.32 -0.76
N GLY A 172 -12.16 -13.47 -1.28
CA GLY A 172 -11.10 -13.54 -2.28
C GLY A 172 -11.63 -13.42 -3.72
N PRO A 173 -10.79 -13.76 -4.71
CA PRO A 173 -11.06 -13.49 -6.10
C PRO A 173 -12.05 -14.49 -6.72
N ILE A 174 -12.63 -14.09 -7.84
CA ILE A 174 -13.36 -14.97 -8.76
C ILE A 174 -12.52 -15.16 -10.02
N VAL A 175 -12.39 -16.41 -10.48
CA VAL A 175 -11.54 -16.82 -11.59
C VAL A 175 -12.29 -17.69 -12.59
N VAL A 176 -11.83 -17.66 -13.83
CA VAL A 176 -12.20 -18.60 -14.88
C VAL A 176 -11.02 -19.56 -15.09
N LEU A 177 -11.30 -20.85 -15.00
CA LEU A 177 -10.32 -21.90 -15.20
C LEU A 177 -10.17 -22.27 -16.68
N THR A 178 -9.12 -23.01 -17.02
CA THR A 178 -8.83 -23.46 -18.39
C THR A 178 -9.91 -24.37 -18.98
N ASP A 179 -10.69 -25.04 -18.14
CA ASP A 179 -11.83 -25.87 -18.56
C ASP A 179 -13.13 -25.05 -18.75
N GLY A 180 -13.13 -23.74 -18.46
CA GLY A 180 -14.29 -22.86 -18.53
C GLY A 180 -15.13 -22.82 -17.24
N THR A 181 -14.68 -23.42 -16.15
CA THR A 181 -15.28 -23.30 -14.81
C THR A 181 -15.06 -21.89 -14.26
N VAL A 182 -16.12 -21.28 -13.73
CA VAL A 182 -16.10 -20.02 -12.97
C VAL A 182 -16.16 -20.35 -11.49
N ALA A 183 -15.05 -20.13 -10.78
CA ALA A 183 -14.88 -20.48 -9.37
C ALA A 183 -14.44 -19.27 -8.54
N SER A 184 -14.66 -19.32 -7.23
CA SER A 184 -14.10 -18.37 -6.28
C SER A 184 -13.12 -19.08 -5.34
N ALA A 185 -12.11 -18.34 -4.88
CA ALA A 185 -11.16 -18.80 -3.87
C ALA A 185 -11.25 -17.88 -2.65
N HIS A 186 -11.38 -18.45 -1.45
CA HIS A 186 -11.55 -17.67 -0.21
C HIS A 186 -10.47 -17.95 0.83
N ASP A 187 -9.57 -18.89 0.56
CA ASP A 187 -8.49 -19.29 1.45
C ASP A 187 -7.26 -19.72 0.65
N ALA A 188 -6.15 -19.94 1.34
CA ALA A 188 -4.89 -20.31 0.69
C ALA A 188 -4.95 -21.68 0.02
N GLU A 189 -5.64 -22.66 0.62
CA GLU A 189 -5.71 -24.03 0.11
C GLU A 189 -6.45 -24.09 -1.22
N SER A 190 -7.65 -23.50 -1.28
CA SER A 190 -8.43 -23.37 -2.51
C SER A 190 -7.67 -22.58 -3.58
N ALA A 191 -6.95 -21.53 -3.21
CA ALA A 191 -6.16 -20.75 -4.15
C ALA A 191 -4.99 -21.55 -4.74
N GLU A 192 -4.25 -22.30 -3.93
CA GLU A 192 -3.15 -23.16 -4.43
C GLU A 192 -3.68 -24.27 -5.35
N ALA A 193 -4.85 -24.84 -5.04
CA ALA A 193 -5.47 -25.86 -5.88
C ALA A 193 -5.93 -25.30 -7.23
N LEU A 194 -6.44 -24.06 -7.26
CA LEU A 194 -6.91 -23.42 -8.49
C LEU A 194 -5.80 -22.79 -9.33
N ALA A 195 -4.71 -22.31 -8.70
CA ALA A 195 -3.65 -21.54 -9.35
C ALA A 195 -3.12 -22.15 -10.67
N PRO A 196 -2.83 -23.46 -10.76
CA PRO A 196 -2.32 -24.08 -12.00
C PRO A 196 -3.31 -24.05 -13.16
N HIS A 197 -4.60 -23.86 -12.87
CA HIS A 197 -5.70 -23.96 -13.83
C HIS A 197 -6.35 -22.61 -14.14
N VAL A 198 -5.89 -21.50 -13.53
CA VAL A 198 -6.48 -20.18 -13.80
C VAL A 198 -6.14 -19.71 -15.22
N ALA A 199 -7.17 -19.51 -16.04
CA ALA A 199 -7.05 -18.89 -17.35
C ALA A 199 -7.16 -17.36 -17.25
N ARG A 200 -8.05 -16.86 -16.38
CA ARG A 200 -8.26 -15.42 -16.18
C ARG A 200 -8.89 -15.13 -14.82
N ILE A 201 -8.53 -13.99 -14.23
CA ILE A 201 -9.19 -13.44 -13.04
C ILE A 201 -10.31 -12.49 -13.51
N VAL A 202 -11.54 -12.72 -13.07
CA VAL A 202 -12.70 -11.85 -13.37
C VAL A 202 -12.93 -10.81 -12.28
N ASP A 203 -12.52 -11.10 -11.04
CA ASP A 203 -12.62 -10.19 -9.90
C ASP A 203 -11.48 -10.46 -8.92
N LEU A 204 -10.82 -9.41 -8.44
CA LEU A 204 -9.66 -9.51 -7.54
C LEU A 204 -10.03 -9.82 -6.08
N GLY A 205 -11.31 -9.79 -5.73
CA GLY A 205 -11.79 -9.90 -4.36
C GLY A 205 -11.82 -8.56 -3.63
N GLU A 206 -11.95 -8.64 -2.32
CA GLU A 206 -12.11 -7.48 -1.45
C GLU A 206 -10.76 -6.87 -1.06
N LEU A 207 -10.75 -5.54 -1.00
CA LEU A 207 -9.70 -4.75 -0.38
C LEU A 207 -10.28 -4.09 0.87
N LEU A 208 -9.84 -4.57 2.02
CA LEU A 208 -10.22 -4.04 3.31
C LEU A 208 -9.41 -2.77 3.61
N VAL A 209 -10.09 -1.63 3.60
CA VAL A 209 -9.48 -0.32 3.80
C VAL A 209 -9.95 0.28 5.15
N PRO A 210 -9.02 0.60 6.05
CA PRO A 210 -9.35 1.28 7.30
C PRO A 210 -9.93 2.66 7.06
N PHE A 211 -10.95 3.04 7.84
CA PHE A 211 -11.47 4.41 7.86
C PHE A 211 -10.36 5.46 8.11
N GLY A 212 -9.36 5.12 8.92
CA GLY A 212 -8.21 5.98 9.21
C GLY A 212 -7.45 6.43 7.95
N GLU A 213 -7.41 5.61 6.90
CA GLU A 213 -6.77 6.00 5.63
C GLU A 213 -7.48 7.15 4.94
N PHE A 214 -8.81 7.20 5.04
CA PHE A 214 -9.61 8.30 4.48
C PHE A 214 -9.45 9.57 5.30
N LEU A 215 -9.47 9.43 6.63
CA LEU A 215 -9.32 10.54 7.56
C LEU A 215 -7.94 11.20 7.43
N GLU A 216 -6.87 10.41 7.43
CA GLU A 216 -5.48 10.89 7.31
C GLU A 216 -5.24 11.59 5.96
N ASN A 217 -5.74 11.01 4.87
CA ASN A 217 -5.58 11.57 3.52
C ASN A 217 -6.61 12.65 3.18
N ASN A 218 -7.51 12.99 4.11
CA ASN A 218 -8.60 13.95 3.94
C ASN A 218 -9.41 13.70 2.65
N ARG A 219 -9.86 12.46 2.48
CA ARG A 219 -10.64 12.00 1.32
C ARG A 219 -12.09 11.68 1.73
N PRO A 220 -13.10 12.04 0.91
CA PRO A 220 -14.47 11.68 1.20
C PRO A 220 -14.68 10.16 1.17
N LEU A 221 -15.59 9.66 2.00
CA LEU A 221 -16.00 8.27 1.91
C LEU A 221 -16.76 8.05 0.60
N VAL A 222 -16.47 6.94 -0.05
CA VAL A 222 -17.24 6.43 -1.20
C VAL A 222 -18.07 5.22 -0.76
N PRO A 223 -19.13 4.82 -1.48
CA PRO A 223 -19.92 3.67 -1.10
C PRO A 223 -19.06 2.39 -0.96
N GLY A 224 -19.09 1.76 0.22
CA GLY A 224 -18.43 0.47 0.45
C GLY A 224 -19.35 -0.69 0.07
N ALA A 225 -18.76 -1.86 -0.20
CA ALA A 225 -19.52 -3.09 -0.38
C ALA A 225 -20.33 -3.44 0.88
N TYR A 226 -21.49 -4.05 0.68
CA TYR A 226 -22.33 -4.54 1.77
C TYR A 226 -21.70 -5.80 2.38
N SER A 227 -20.93 -5.61 3.46
CA SER A 227 -20.18 -6.66 4.14
C SER A 227 -21.01 -7.39 5.18
N ILE A 228 -20.48 -8.51 5.70
CA ILE A 228 -21.12 -9.24 6.80
C ILE A 228 -21.24 -8.37 8.06
N ASP A 229 -20.24 -7.54 8.34
CA ASP A 229 -20.27 -6.61 9.49
C ASP A 229 -21.39 -5.58 9.36
N TRP A 230 -21.62 -5.05 8.14
CA TRP A 230 -22.75 -4.16 7.90
C TRP A 230 -24.08 -4.92 8.03
N HIS A 231 -24.18 -6.13 7.50
CA HIS A 231 -25.40 -6.93 7.64
C HIS A 231 -25.73 -7.26 9.10
N LEU A 232 -24.71 -7.58 9.91
CA LEU A 232 -24.85 -7.79 11.35
C LEU A 232 -25.38 -6.55 12.06
N ALA A 233 -24.88 -5.36 11.71
CA ALA A 233 -25.39 -4.10 12.27
C ALA A 233 -26.86 -3.82 11.87
N GLU A 234 -27.27 -4.17 10.65
CA GLU A 234 -28.67 -4.05 10.21
C GLU A 234 -29.60 -5.01 10.98
N LEU A 235 -29.14 -6.23 11.27
CA LEU A 235 -29.85 -7.22 12.09
C LEU A 235 -29.95 -6.79 13.55
N GLU A 236 -28.86 -6.29 14.13
CA GLU A 236 -28.82 -5.78 15.50
C GLU A 236 -29.80 -4.62 15.69
N ALA A 237 -29.86 -3.70 14.72
CA ALA A 237 -30.77 -2.55 14.75
C ALA A 237 -32.27 -2.92 14.81
N VAL A 238 -32.63 -4.12 14.36
CA VAL A 238 -34.00 -4.65 14.40
C VAL A 238 -34.20 -5.76 15.44
N GLY A 239 -33.21 -5.99 16.31
CA GLY A 239 -33.27 -6.99 17.38
C GLY A 239 -33.27 -8.44 16.89
N ALA A 240 -32.73 -8.71 15.70
CA ALA A 240 -32.59 -10.06 15.18
C ALA A 240 -31.38 -10.78 15.81
N PRO A 241 -31.46 -12.12 16.00
CA PRO A 241 -30.35 -12.90 16.53
C PRO A 241 -29.18 -12.95 15.53
N ILE A 242 -27.95 -13.07 16.03
CA ILE A 242 -26.72 -13.04 15.21
C ILE A 242 -26.69 -14.17 14.18
N GLU A 243 -27.26 -15.32 14.52
CA GLU A 243 -27.37 -16.50 13.66
C GLU A 243 -28.17 -16.21 12.37
N ALA A 244 -29.05 -15.20 12.41
CA ALA A 244 -29.80 -14.77 11.23
C ALA A 244 -28.90 -14.23 10.10
N ALA A 245 -27.67 -13.82 10.41
CA ALA A 245 -26.71 -13.36 9.40
C ALA A 245 -26.10 -14.50 8.57
N PHE A 246 -26.23 -15.75 9.04
CA PHE A 246 -25.56 -16.92 8.46
C PHE A 246 -26.55 -18.04 8.06
N PRO A 247 -27.52 -17.75 7.18
CA PRO A 247 -28.45 -18.78 6.73
C PRO A 247 -27.74 -19.88 5.92
N SER A 248 -28.21 -21.12 6.08
CA SER A 248 -27.65 -22.29 5.41
C SER A 248 -27.96 -22.34 3.91
N ARG A 249 -29.13 -21.81 3.50
CA ARG A 249 -29.65 -21.79 2.12
C ARG A 249 -30.27 -20.44 1.78
N TYR A 250 -30.38 -20.17 0.49
CA TYR A 250 -30.97 -18.93 -0.05
C TYR A 250 -32.41 -18.69 0.42
N ASP A 251 -33.28 -19.70 0.40
CA ASP A 251 -34.70 -19.50 0.77
C ASP A 251 -34.84 -19.04 2.23
N SER A 252 -34.05 -19.63 3.13
CA SER A 252 -33.99 -19.19 4.53
C SER A 252 -33.44 -17.77 4.65
N ALA A 253 -32.49 -17.39 3.80
CA ALA A 253 -31.99 -16.01 3.74
C ALA A 253 -33.10 -15.02 3.31
N VAL A 254 -33.94 -15.40 2.34
CA VAL A 254 -35.09 -14.61 1.88
C VAL A 254 -36.14 -14.51 2.99
N GLU A 255 -36.45 -15.61 3.68
CA GLU A 255 -37.38 -15.63 4.82
C GLU A 255 -36.92 -14.70 5.94
N ILE A 256 -35.64 -14.76 6.31
CA ILE A 256 -35.03 -13.89 7.32
C ILE A 256 -35.10 -12.42 6.87
N ALA A 257 -34.69 -12.13 5.63
CA ALA A 257 -34.71 -10.78 5.08
C ALA A 257 -36.13 -10.19 5.10
N ARG A 258 -37.17 -10.98 4.78
CA ARG A 258 -38.57 -10.56 4.87
C ARG A 258 -39.04 -10.40 6.31
N ARG A 259 -38.73 -11.35 7.18
CA ARG A 259 -39.14 -11.36 8.59
C ARG A 259 -38.65 -10.12 9.34
N TYR A 260 -37.40 -9.74 9.10
CA TYR A 260 -36.75 -8.63 9.80
C TYR A 260 -36.67 -7.35 8.97
N ALA A 261 -37.20 -7.34 7.74
CA ALA A 261 -37.14 -6.23 6.80
C ALA A 261 -35.71 -5.70 6.52
N VAL A 262 -34.72 -6.60 6.54
CA VAL A 262 -33.31 -6.31 6.27
C VAL A 262 -32.92 -6.72 4.85
N PRO A 263 -31.81 -6.21 4.30
CA PRO A 263 -31.30 -6.68 3.02
C PRO A 263 -30.88 -8.16 3.04
N LEU A 264 -30.83 -8.78 1.87
CA LEU A 264 -30.30 -10.13 1.69
C LEU A 264 -28.81 -10.20 2.14
N PRO A 265 -28.39 -11.27 2.84
CA PRO A 265 -27.01 -11.39 3.31
C PRO A 265 -25.98 -11.39 2.17
N PRO A 266 -24.76 -10.86 2.41
CA PRO A 266 -23.72 -10.69 1.39
C PRO A 266 -23.37 -11.95 0.58
N ARG A 267 -23.37 -13.11 1.23
CA ARG A 267 -23.08 -14.42 0.61
C ARG A 267 -23.90 -14.71 -0.65
N PHE A 268 -25.14 -14.20 -0.71
CA PHE A 268 -26.06 -14.44 -1.83
C PHE A 268 -26.19 -13.25 -2.77
N LEU A 269 -25.36 -12.21 -2.60
CA LEU A 269 -25.34 -11.09 -3.53
C LEU A 269 -24.52 -11.45 -4.77
N LEU A 270 -25.03 -11.08 -5.94
CA LEU A 270 -24.30 -11.10 -7.20
C LEU A 270 -23.98 -9.65 -7.62
N PHE A 271 -23.16 -9.45 -8.65
CA PHE A 271 -22.81 -8.11 -9.13
C PHE A 271 -23.89 -7.49 -10.01
N TRP A 272 -25.12 -7.43 -9.51
CA TRP A 272 -26.28 -6.92 -10.25
C TRP A 272 -26.10 -5.49 -10.77
N HIS A 273 -25.34 -4.66 -10.04
CA HIS A 273 -25.05 -3.28 -10.43
C HIS A 273 -24.06 -3.17 -11.61
N ASP A 274 -23.39 -4.25 -11.99
CA ASP A 274 -22.55 -4.28 -13.19
C ASP A 274 -23.36 -4.58 -14.46
N LEU A 275 -24.63 -4.97 -14.34
CA LEU A 275 -25.56 -5.16 -15.45
C LEU A 275 -26.57 -4.01 -15.51
N THR A 276 -27.10 -3.74 -16.70
CA THR A 276 -28.20 -2.81 -16.93
C THR A 276 -29.55 -3.49 -16.72
N GLY A 277 -30.61 -2.70 -16.48
CA GLY A 277 -31.99 -3.22 -16.39
C GLY A 277 -32.40 -4.10 -17.58
N PRO A 278 -32.15 -3.69 -18.84
CA PRO A 278 -32.39 -4.52 -20.01
C PRO A 278 -31.59 -5.83 -20.04
N GLU A 279 -30.31 -5.82 -19.65
CA GLU A 279 -29.49 -7.04 -19.53
C GLU A 279 -30.08 -8.00 -18.48
N ILE A 280 -30.49 -7.48 -17.32
CA ILE A 280 -31.14 -8.29 -16.25
C ILE A 280 -32.46 -8.88 -16.74
N ARG A 281 -33.27 -8.11 -17.47
CA ARG A 281 -34.52 -8.60 -18.05
C ARG A 281 -34.24 -9.74 -19.03
N ALA A 282 -33.32 -9.54 -19.98
CA ALA A 282 -32.97 -10.55 -20.96
C ALA A 282 -32.42 -11.83 -20.30
N LEU A 283 -31.62 -11.66 -19.24
CA LEU A 283 -31.12 -12.79 -18.43
C LEU A 283 -32.28 -13.53 -17.77
N GLY A 284 -33.27 -12.82 -17.23
CA GLY A 284 -34.48 -13.41 -16.66
C GLY A 284 -35.30 -14.20 -17.69
N GLU A 285 -35.46 -13.69 -18.91
CA GLU A 285 -36.14 -14.39 -20.01
C GLU A 285 -35.36 -15.64 -20.46
N PHE A 286 -34.04 -15.56 -20.51
CA PHE A 286 -33.18 -16.70 -20.83
C PHE A 286 -33.25 -17.80 -19.78
N VAL A 287 -33.11 -17.45 -18.50
CA VAL A 287 -33.18 -18.41 -17.39
C VAL A 287 -34.57 -19.05 -17.31
N GLU A 288 -35.64 -18.30 -17.54
CA GLU A 288 -37.00 -18.84 -17.55
C GLU A 288 -37.24 -19.80 -18.72
N ARG A 289 -36.81 -19.44 -19.93
CA ARG A 289 -37.06 -20.22 -21.15
C ARG A 289 -36.20 -21.48 -21.22
N SER A 290 -34.96 -21.40 -20.77
CA SER A 290 -33.93 -22.41 -21.04
C SER A 290 -33.35 -23.04 -19.78
N GLY A 291 -33.66 -22.50 -18.59
CA GLY A 291 -33.16 -23.02 -17.33
C GLY A 291 -33.88 -24.29 -16.90
N ARG A 292 -33.10 -25.24 -16.38
CA ARG A 292 -33.59 -26.45 -15.73
C ARG A 292 -33.05 -26.50 -14.30
N TRP A 293 -33.92 -26.83 -13.35
CA TRP A 293 -33.51 -26.98 -11.96
C TRP A 293 -33.33 -28.46 -11.61
N ALA A 294 -32.14 -28.85 -11.17
CA ALA A 294 -31.83 -30.22 -10.74
C ALA A 294 -30.75 -30.20 -9.65
N ASP A 295 -30.82 -31.10 -8.68
CA ASP A 295 -29.82 -31.25 -7.61
C ASP A 295 -29.44 -29.93 -6.89
N ALA A 296 -30.46 -29.10 -6.63
CA ALA A 296 -30.32 -27.76 -6.05
C ALA A 296 -29.44 -26.79 -6.86
N ARG A 297 -29.35 -27.01 -8.18
CA ARG A 297 -28.54 -26.22 -9.11
C ARG A 297 -29.35 -25.81 -10.33
N LEU A 298 -28.96 -24.68 -10.89
CA LEU A 298 -29.47 -24.20 -12.16
C LEU A 298 -28.58 -24.75 -13.28
N HIS A 299 -29.20 -25.45 -14.22
CA HIS A 299 -28.62 -25.89 -15.47
C HIS A 299 -29.08 -24.95 -16.58
N LEU A 300 -28.14 -24.35 -17.29
CA LEU A 300 -28.38 -23.51 -18.46
C LEU A 300 -27.67 -24.13 -19.67
N PRO A 301 -28.17 -23.96 -20.91
CA PRO A 301 -27.38 -24.27 -22.09
C PRO A 301 -26.07 -23.48 -22.07
N ASP A 302 -24.95 -24.09 -22.47
CA ASP A 302 -23.66 -23.38 -22.56
C ASP A 302 -23.58 -22.49 -23.81
N ASP A 303 -24.45 -21.48 -23.84
CA ASP A 303 -24.52 -20.48 -24.90
C ASP A 303 -23.39 -19.45 -24.74
N PRO A 304 -22.48 -19.30 -25.74
CA PRO A 304 -21.40 -18.33 -25.69
C PRO A 304 -21.85 -16.88 -25.48
N SER A 305 -23.06 -16.51 -25.93
CA SER A 305 -23.60 -15.15 -25.78
C SER A 305 -23.85 -14.77 -24.32
N TRP A 306 -24.04 -15.74 -23.44
CA TRP A 306 -24.31 -15.55 -22.01
C TRP A 306 -23.07 -15.69 -21.12
N ARG A 307 -21.91 -16.09 -21.66
CA ARG A 307 -20.68 -16.26 -20.86
C ARG A 307 -20.25 -14.96 -20.19
N GLU A 308 -20.10 -13.89 -20.96
CA GLU A 308 -19.66 -12.59 -20.44
C GLU A 308 -20.66 -11.98 -19.43
N PRO A 309 -21.98 -11.97 -19.68
CA PRO A 309 -22.95 -11.49 -18.69
C PRO A 309 -22.95 -12.29 -17.38
N LEU A 310 -22.86 -13.63 -17.46
CA LEU A 310 -22.83 -14.49 -16.27
C LEU A 310 -21.53 -14.30 -15.46
N GLU A 311 -20.40 -14.14 -16.14
CA GLU A 311 -19.12 -13.83 -15.50
C GLU A 311 -19.11 -12.45 -14.85
N ARG A 312 -19.62 -11.41 -15.54
CA ARG A 312 -19.81 -10.06 -14.97
C ARG A 312 -20.72 -10.07 -13.75
N LEU A 313 -21.74 -10.90 -13.76
CA LEU A 313 -22.64 -11.08 -12.63
C LEU A 313 -21.95 -11.81 -11.45
N GLY A 314 -20.83 -12.50 -11.69
CA GLY A 314 -20.16 -13.33 -10.69
C GLY A 314 -20.87 -14.67 -10.45
N PHE A 315 -21.52 -15.21 -11.48
CA PHE A 315 -22.23 -16.49 -11.41
C PHE A 315 -21.25 -17.67 -11.42
N LEU A 316 -21.04 -18.28 -10.26
CA LEU A 316 -20.15 -19.44 -10.11
C LEU A 316 -20.78 -20.67 -10.78
N SER A 317 -20.05 -21.27 -11.72
CA SER A 317 -20.59 -22.34 -12.56
C SER A 317 -19.50 -23.22 -13.16
N ARG A 318 -19.86 -24.43 -13.59
CA ARG A 318 -18.98 -25.35 -14.32
C ARG A 318 -19.65 -25.83 -15.61
N PRO A 319 -18.91 -26.03 -16.70
CA PRO A 319 -19.43 -26.70 -17.88
C PRO A 319 -19.68 -28.19 -17.60
N SER A 320 -20.74 -28.75 -18.20
CA SER A 320 -21.11 -30.17 -18.09
C SER A 320 -21.98 -30.55 -19.29
N GLU A 321 -21.51 -31.42 -20.17
CA GLU A 321 -22.30 -32.02 -21.27
C GLU A 321 -23.13 -31.02 -22.12
N GLY A 322 -22.53 -29.90 -22.52
CA GLY A 322 -23.21 -28.86 -23.31
C GLY A 322 -24.09 -27.91 -22.50
N GLU A 323 -24.17 -28.12 -21.18
CA GLU A 323 -24.77 -27.21 -20.22
C GLU A 323 -23.70 -26.51 -19.38
N ARG A 324 -24.13 -25.47 -18.68
CA ARG A 324 -23.43 -24.76 -17.63
C ARG A 324 -24.23 -24.89 -16.35
N VAL A 325 -23.61 -25.45 -15.33
CA VAL A 325 -24.25 -25.80 -14.06
C VAL A 325 -23.72 -24.89 -12.96
N GLY A 326 -24.61 -24.14 -12.32
CA GLY A 326 -24.24 -23.25 -11.21
C GLY A 326 -23.83 -24.00 -9.94
N THR A 327 -23.17 -23.29 -9.01
CA THR A 327 -23.10 -23.74 -7.61
C THR A 327 -24.47 -23.57 -6.94
N PRO A 328 -24.79 -24.28 -5.85
CA PRO A 328 -26.11 -24.18 -5.22
C PRO A 328 -26.49 -22.74 -4.84
N ASP A 329 -25.56 -22.01 -4.20
CA ASP A 329 -25.80 -20.62 -3.77
C ASP A 329 -25.93 -19.66 -4.96
N SER A 330 -25.01 -19.71 -5.94
CA SER A 330 -25.11 -18.85 -7.14
C SER A 330 -26.37 -19.15 -7.94
N SER A 331 -26.78 -20.42 -8.03
CA SER A 331 -28.00 -20.85 -8.72
C SER A 331 -29.24 -20.24 -8.08
N ALA A 332 -29.37 -20.39 -6.76
CA ALA A 332 -30.52 -19.87 -6.03
C ALA A 332 -30.54 -18.32 -6.05
N ALA A 333 -29.38 -17.69 -5.91
CA ALA A 333 -29.23 -16.24 -5.98
C ALA A 333 -29.63 -15.67 -7.36
N LEU A 334 -29.23 -16.34 -8.45
CA LEU A 334 -29.60 -15.96 -9.81
C LEU A 334 -31.11 -16.13 -10.02
N VAL A 335 -31.66 -17.32 -9.73
CA VAL A 335 -33.09 -17.64 -9.90
C VAL A 335 -33.97 -16.65 -9.12
N GLY A 336 -33.70 -16.46 -7.83
CA GLY A 336 -34.44 -15.51 -7.01
C GLY A 336 -34.25 -14.06 -7.48
N GLY A 337 -33.02 -13.68 -7.84
CA GLY A 337 -32.71 -12.33 -8.34
C GLY A 337 -33.45 -11.96 -9.62
N VAL A 338 -33.63 -12.90 -10.55
CA VAL A 338 -34.43 -12.66 -11.77
C VAL A 338 -35.93 -12.82 -11.55
N GLY A 339 -36.41 -13.06 -10.33
CA GLY A 339 -37.82 -13.15 -9.98
C GLY A 339 -38.51 -14.46 -10.37
N LEU A 340 -37.73 -15.55 -10.39
CA LEU A 340 -38.21 -16.90 -10.57
C LEU A 340 -38.24 -17.64 -9.22
N ARG A 341 -39.09 -18.65 -9.13
CA ARG A 341 -39.14 -19.61 -8.02
C ARG A 341 -39.02 -21.03 -8.57
N VAL A 342 -38.47 -21.93 -7.75
CA VAL A 342 -38.45 -23.36 -8.05
C VAL A 342 -39.68 -23.99 -7.42
N GLU A 343 -40.53 -24.59 -8.23
CA GLU A 343 -41.73 -25.28 -7.77
C GLU A 343 -41.83 -26.65 -8.45
N SER A 344 -41.81 -27.71 -7.65
CA SER A 344 -41.81 -29.10 -8.12
C SER A 344 -40.73 -29.41 -9.17
N GLY A 345 -39.56 -28.76 -9.05
CA GLY A 345 -38.42 -28.93 -9.96
C GLY A 345 -38.51 -28.11 -11.25
N ALA A 346 -39.57 -27.33 -11.46
CA ALA A 346 -39.71 -26.41 -12.59
C ALA A 346 -39.43 -24.97 -12.15
N LEU A 347 -38.84 -24.17 -13.05
CA LEU A 347 -38.71 -22.73 -12.87
C LEU A 347 -40.03 -22.06 -13.25
N GLN A 348 -40.60 -21.30 -12.33
CA GLN A 348 -41.82 -20.55 -12.56
C GLN A 348 -41.62 -19.07 -12.24
N ARG A 349 -42.27 -18.21 -13.02
CA ARG A 349 -42.26 -16.76 -12.81
C ARG A 349 -43.05 -16.38 -11.57
N ASP A 350 -42.34 -15.88 -10.56
CA ASP A 350 -42.95 -15.40 -9.31
C ASP A 350 -43.35 -13.91 -9.43
N ARG A 351 -42.52 -13.10 -10.10
CA ARG A 351 -42.75 -11.65 -10.28
C ARG A 351 -42.53 -11.20 -11.71
N PRO A 352 -43.38 -10.31 -12.25
CA PRO A 352 -43.29 -9.85 -13.64
C PRO A 352 -42.00 -9.08 -13.90
N LEU A 353 -41.42 -9.29 -15.08
CA LEU A 353 -40.23 -8.58 -15.54
C LEU A 353 -40.52 -7.09 -15.76
N ASP A 354 -41.68 -6.75 -16.32
CA ASP A 354 -42.04 -5.36 -16.57
C ASP A 354 -42.69 -4.69 -15.33
N PRO A 355 -42.48 -3.37 -15.14
CA PRO A 355 -41.62 -2.49 -15.93
C PRO A 355 -40.13 -2.63 -15.54
N VAL A 356 -39.24 -2.54 -16.54
CA VAL A 356 -37.80 -2.48 -16.31
C VAL A 356 -37.45 -1.16 -15.61
N ALA A 357 -36.77 -1.23 -14.46
CA ALA A 357 -36.32 -0.04 -13.75
C ALA A 357 -34.93 0.41 -14.25
N ALA A 358 -34.66 1.72 -14.20
CA ALA A 358 -33.39 2.28 -14.63
C ALA A 358 -32.23 1.93 -13.67
N ASP A 359 -32.51 1.86 -12.36
CA ASP A 359 -31.55 1.39 -11.36
C ASP A 359 -31.58 -0.16 -11.30
N PRO A 360 -30.46 -0.84 -11.66
CA PRO A 360 -30.36 -2.30 -11.61
C PRO A 360 -30.65 -2.90 -10.22
N LEU A 361 -30.25 -2.22 -9.15
CA LEU A 361 -30.41 -2.72 -7.79
C LEU A 361 -31.87 -2.62 -7.31
N ALA A 362 -32.55 -1.51 -7.61
CA ALA A 362 -33.99 -1.40 -7.40
C ALA A 362 -34.76 -2.45 -8.23
N TYR A 363 -34.34 -2.68 -9.48
CA TYR A 363 -34.98 -3.67 -10.35
C TYR A 363 -34.88 -5.09 -9.79
N VAL A 364 -33.66 -5.55 -9.48
CA VAL A 364 -33.45 -6.90 -8.93
C VAL A 364 -34.08 -7.05 -7.54
N SER A 365 -34.09 -5.99 -6.71
CA SER A 365 -34.79 -6.03 -5.42
C SER A 365 -36.29 -6.26 -5.57
N ARG A 366 -36.90 -5.61 -6.58
CA ARG A 366 -38.32 -5.81 -6.91
C ARG A 366 -38.57 -7.25 -7.36
N LEU A 367 -37.73 -7.80 -8.22
CA LEU A 367 -37.85 -9.16 -8.74
C LEU A 367 -37.65 -10.23 -7.65
N ALA A 368 -36.64 -10.06 -6.79
CA ALA A 368 -36.39 -10.95 -5.66
C ALA A 368 -37.44 -10.83 -4.53
N GLY A 369 -38.16 -9.71 -4.48
CA GLY A 369 -39.10 -9.41 -3.40
C GLY A 369 -38.43 -9.23 -2.04
N VAL A 370 -37.14 -8.89 -2.05
CA VAL A 370 -36.30 -8.56 -0.89
C VAL A 370 -35.28 -7.51 -1.31
N ARG A 371 -34.77 -6.71 -0.37
CA ARG A 371 -33.81 -5.66 -0.70
C ARG A 371 -32.44 -6.28 -1.01
N ILE A 372 -31.93 -6.02 -2.22
CA ILE A 372 -30.60 -6.43 -2.68
C ILE A 372 -29.68 -5.20 -2.62
N LYS A 373 -28.52 -5.35 -1.96
CA LYS A 373 -27.51 -4.30 -1.86
C LYS A 373 -26.41 -4.50 -2.89
N ALA A 374 -25.67 -3.44 -3.18
CA ALA A 374 -24.51 -3.52 -4.07
C ALA A 374 -23.39 -4.34 -3.43
N ARG A 375 -22.91 -5.37 -4.13
CA ARG A 375 -21.76 -6.17 -3.69
C ARG A 375 -20.41 -5.50 -3.97
N ALA A 376 -20.35 -4.59 -4.95
CA ALA A 376 -19.10 -3.93 -5.35
C ALA A 376 -19.30 -2.49 -5.87
N PRO A 377 -19.94 -1.60 -5.07
CA PRO A 377 -20.32 -0.27 -5.54
C PRO A 377 -19.13 0.68 -5.79
N SER A 378 -17.97 0.40 -5.21
CA SER A 378 -16.72 1.11 -5.48
C SER A 378 -15.59 0.11 -5.65
N ARG A 379 -14.79 0.29 -6.69
CA ARG A 379 -13.60 -0.52 -6.97
C ARG A 379 -12.34 0.33 -7.00
N ILE A 380 -11.28 -0.16 -6.39
CA ILE A 380 -10.03 0.58 -6.19
C ILE A 380 -8.98 0.12 -7.21
N GLY A 381 -8.51 1.07 -8.03
CA GLY A 381 -7.36 0.85 -8.90
C GLY A 381 -6.08 0.61 -8.10
N ALA A 382 -5.23 -0.29 -8.58
CA ALA A 382 -4.02 -0.68 -7.87
C ALA A 382 -2.90 -1.12 -8.81
N ARG A 383 -1.65 -0.95 -8.35
CA ARG A 383 -0.47 -1.56 -8.96
C ARG A 383 0.58 -1.89 -7.92
N ILE A 384 1.51 -2.76 -8.30
CA ILE A 384 2.66 -3.04 -7.46
C ILE A 384 3.58 -1.81 -7.36
N GLY A 385 3.97 -1.49 -6.13
CA GLY A 385 4.96 -0.50 -5.78
C GLY A 385 6.29 -1.16 -5.48
N ARG A 386 6.67 -1.23 -4.20
CA ARG A 386 7.94 -1.81 -3.75
C ARG A 386 7.68 -3.15 -3.07
N PRO A 387 8.41 -4.22 -3.43
CA PRO A 387 8.40 -5.46 -2.66
C PRO A 387 8.81 -5.23 -1.21
N GLU A 388 8.39 -6.15 -0.36
CA GLU A 388 8.84 -6.29 1.02
C GLU A 388 10.36 -6.50 1.09
N LYS A 389 10.95 -6.13 2.22
CA LYS A 389 12.39 -6.27 2.44
C LYS A 389 12.71 -6.54 3.91
N ALA A 390 13.32 -7.70 4.15
CA ALA A 390 13.91 -8.06 5.45
C ALA A 390 15.44 -8.18 5.39
N HIS A 391 16.07 -7.61 4.36
CA HIS A 391 17.51 -7.75 4.13
C HIS A 391 18.34 -6.91 5.11
N GLN A 392 19.51 -7.44 5.52
CA GLN A 392 20.48 -6.74 6.37
C GLN A 392 20.91 -5.39 5.74
N ARG A 393 21.15 -4.39 6.60
CA ARG A 393 21.69 -3.09 6.17
C ARG A 393 23.20 -3.18 6.03
N ILE A 394 23.65 -3.39 4.79
CA ILE A 394 25.06 -3.56 4.44
C ILE A 394 25.50 -2.35 3.60
N MET A 395 26.64 -1.75 3.93
CA MET A 395 27.28 -0.73 3.07
C MET A 395 27.84 -1.40 1.81
N LYS A 396 28.03 -0.63 0.73
CA LYS A 396 28.79 -1.09 -0.43
C LYS A 396 30.10 -0.30 -0.50
N PRO A 397 31.28 -0.93 -0.33
CA PRO A 397 31.52 -2.35 0.00
C PRO A 397 31.09 -2.70 1.43
N ASN A 398 31.04 -4.00 1.78
CA ASN A 398 30.65 -4.44 3.11
C ASN A 398 31.62 -3.92 4.18
N VAL A 399 31.14 -3.04 5.05
CA VAL A 399 31.93 -2.36 6.08
C VAL A 399 31.64 -2.99 7.45
N HIS A 400 32.69 -3.52 8.08
CA HIS A 400 32.64 -4.10 9.43
C HIS A 400 33.13 -3.14 10.53
N ALA A 401 33.94 -2.14 10.16
CA ALA A 401 34.48 -1.13 11.08
C ALA A 401 34.68 0.21 10.36
N LEU A 402 34.41 1.31 11.06
CA LEU A 402 34.65 2.68 10.56
C LEU A 402 36.10 3.10 10.85
N PHE A 403 37.04 2.54 10.11
CA PHE A 403 38.45 2.93 10.15
C PHE A 403 38.93 3.22 8.72
N PRO A 404 39.38 4.44 8.41
CA PRO A 404 39.80 4.77 7.05
C PRO A 404 41.09 4.03 6.74
N ILE A 405 41.14 3.39 5.58
CA ILE A 405 42.35 2.74 5.06
C ILE A 405 42.68 3.16 3.62
N GLY A 406 41.97 4.16 3.09
CA GLY A 406 42.07 4.58 1.70
C GLY A 406 41.90 3.38 0.74
N GLU A 407 42.83 3.27 -0.21
CA GLU A 407 42.90 2.18 -1.19
C GLU A 407 43.82 1.03 -0.75
N SER A 408 44.49 1.16 0.39
CA SER A 408 45.51 0.20 0.84
C SER A 408 44.96 -1.19 1.18
N GLY A 409 43.64 -1.32 1.36
CA GLY A 409 42.98 -2.60 1.56
C GLY A 409 42.42 -3.25 0.29
N GLY A 410 42.79 -2.74 -0.89
CA GLY A 410 42.23 -3.14 -2.19
C GLY A 410 40.73 -2.84 -2.33
N ASP A 411 40.08 -3.43 -3.32
CA ASP A 411 38.65 -3.19 -3.64
C ASP A 411 37.70 -3.46 -2.47
N ARG A 412 38.06 -4.45 -1.63
CA ARG A 412 37.28 -4.83 -0.45
C ARG A 412 37.55 -3.95 0.77
N ARG A 413 38.51 -3.03 0.70
CA ARG A 413 38.95 -2.20 1.82
C ARG A 413 39.20 -3.04 3.08
N SER A 414 40.00 -4.08 2.93
CA SER A 414 40.37 -5.02 4.01
C SER A 414 41.48 -4.47 4.90
N ILE A 415 41.20 -4.32 6.21
CA ILE A 415 42.20 -3.91 7.21
C ILE A 415 43.36 -4.92 7.31
N PRO A 416 43.13 -6.25 7.40
CA PRO A 416 44.23 -7.22 7.43
C PRO A 416 45.14 -7.16 6.19
N THR A 417 44.56 -6.86 5.02
CA THR A 417 45.33 -6.70 3.77
C THR A 417 46.19 -5.44 3.82
N ALA A 418 45.61 -4.31 4.23
CA ALA A 418 46.34 -3.06 4.40
C ALA A 418 47.47 -3.17 5.45
N ALA A 419 47.24 -3.92 6.53
CA ALA A 419 48.22 -4.12 7.61
C ALA A 419 49.41 -5.01 7.20
N ARG A 420 49.23 -5.90 6.21
CA ARG A 420 50.28 -6.81 5.71
C ARG A 420 50.99 -6.26 4.47
N ALA A 421 50.56 -5.13 3.93
CA ALA A 421 51.15 -4.55 2.72
C ALA A 421 52.61 -4.12 2.98
N PRO A 422 53.56 -4.48 2.10
CA PRO A 422 54.95 -4.06 2.24
C PRO A 422 55.10 -2.55 1.97
N GLY A 423 55.82 -1.83 2.83
CA GLY A 423 56.10 -0.40 2.66
C GLY A 423 56.02 0.42 3.96
N PRO A 424 56.18 1.76 3.90
CA PRO A 424 56.27 2.65 5.06
C PRO A 424 54.92 2.93 5.78
N GLY A 425 53.91 2.07 5.60
CA GLY A 425 52.56 2.25 6.16
C GLY A 425 51.60 3.04 5.27
N VAL A 426 50.40 3.35 5.81
CA VAL A 426 49.30 3.98 5.06
C VAL A 426 49.14 5.45 5.46
N ARG A 427 48.99 6.34 4.47
CA ARG A 427 48.66 7.75 4.70
C ARG A 427 47.15 7.92 4.81
N LEU A 428 46.69 8.41 5.95
CA LEU A 428 45.27 8.53 6.28
C LEU A 428 44.94 9.92 6.79
N GLU A 429 43.75 10.40 6.44
CA GLU A 429 43.17 11.58 7.05
C GLU A 429 42.35 11.18 8.28
N LEU A 430 42.86 11.55 9.45
CA LEU A 430 42.31 11.17 10.75
C LEU A 430 42.30 12.36 11.71
N GLY A 431 41.34 12.37 12.62
CA GLY A 431 41.34 13.29 13.75
C GLY A 431 42.45 12.95 14.73
N ILE A 432 43.50 13.77 14.78
CA ILE A 432 44.64 13.56 15.68
C ILE A 432 44.31 14.07 17.08
N ARG A 433 44.79 13.35 18.09
CA ARG A 433 44.63 13.65 19.50
C ARG A 433 45.99 13.74 20.19
N ARG A 434 46.08 14.47 21.30
CA ARG A 434 47.29 14.58 22.14
C ARG A 434 46.99 14.11 23.56
N CYS A 435 47.87 13.31 24.15
CA CYS A 435 47.73 12.94 25.56
C CYS A 435 48.18 14.09 26.47
N PRO A 436 47.37 14.50 27.48
CA PRO A 436 47.79 15.56 28.40
C PRO A 436 48.93 15.14 29.34
N ALA A 437 49.12 13.84 29.59
CA ALA A 437 50.11 13.33 30.56
C ALA A 437 51.49 13.07 29.95
N CYS A 438 51.57 12.52 28.74
CA CYS A 438 52.84 12.21 28.08
C CYS A 438 53.07 13.00 26.79
N GLU A 439 52.13 13.87 26.42
CA GLU A 439 52.16 14.76 25.26
C GLU A 439 52.26 14.09 23.88
N LYS A 440 52.25 12.76 23.82
CA LYS A 440 52.31 11.99 22.58
C LYS A 440 51.04 12.18 21.75
N HIS A 441 51.22 12.22 20.43
CA HIS A 441 50.12 12.22 19.46
C HIS A 441 49.58 10.81 19.26
N THR A 442 48.27 10.67 19.10
CA THR A 442 47.61 9.40 18.84
C THR A 442 46.28 9.61 18.11
N ILE A 443 45.76 8.55 17.51
CA ILE A 443 44.41 8.51 16.93
C ILE A 443 43.39 7.94 17.93
N TRP A 444 43.85 7.35 19.03
CA TRP A 444 43.02 6.71 20.04
C TRP A 444 42.50 7.71 21.08
N CYS A 445 41.28 7.48 21.56
CA CYS A 445 40.67 8.31 22.60
C CYS A 445 41.33 8.16 23.99
N ARG A 446 42.23 7.18 24.16
CA ARG A 446 42.96 6.89 25.40
C ARG A 446 44.42 6.61 25.06
N CYS A 447 45.33 7.01 25.94
CA CYS A 447 46.75 6.73 25.81
C CYS A 447 47.14 5.53 26.71
N ALA A 448 48.11 4.73 26.29
CA ALA A 448 48.59 3.60 27.08
C ALA A 448 49.35 4.01 28.36
N CYS A 449 49.89 5.24 28.44
CA CYS A 449 50.57 5.71 29.66
C CYS A 449 49.60 5.89 30.84
N ARG A 450 48.35 6.26 30.55
CA ARG A 450 47.25 6.40 31.52
C ARG A 450 45.94 5.98 30.86
N PRO A 451 45.60 4.68 30.85
CA PRO A 451 44.39 4.18 30.20
C PRO A 451 43.08 4.70 30.82
N ALA A 452 43.14 5.22 32.04
CA ALA A 452 42.00 5.87 32.71
C ALA A 452 41.66 7.24 32.09
N ASP A 453 42.65 7.94 31.53
CA ASP A 453 42.52 9.32 31.08
C ASP A 453 42.22 9.40 29.57
N ARG A 454 41.48 10.45 29.16
CA ARG A 454 41.16 10.71 27.75
C ARG A 454 42.22 11.61 27.10
N THR A 455 42.41 11.42 25.80
CA THR A 455 43.26 12.29 24.97
C THR A 455 42.45 13.48 24.44
N ASP A 456 43.10 14.63 24.27
CA ASP A 456 42.47 15.86 23.80
C ASP A 456 42.47 15.95 22.28
N ARG A 457 41.37 16.42 21.68
CA ARG A 457 41.27 16.61 20.23
C ARG A 457 42.15 17.78 19.80
N ARG A 458 42.95 17.60 18.75
CA ARG A 458 43.64 18.70 18.12
C ARG A 458 42.77 19.25 16.98
N THR A 459 42.21 20.43 17.18
CA THR A 459 41.59 21.20 16.10
C THR A 459 42.68 21.85 15.26
N ARG A 460 42.58 21.76 13.93
CA ARG A 460 43.40 22.58 13.02
C ARG A 460 42.56 23.78 12.59
N LEU A 461 43.20 24.94 12.45
CA LEU A 461 42.57 26.12 11.87
C LEU A 461 42.38 25.91 10.36
N PRO A 462 41.22 26.24 9.78
CA PRO A 462 41.02 26.22 8.32
C PRO A 462 42.02 27.16 7.64
N GLY A 463 42.73 26.68 6.61
CA GLY A 463 43.69 27.50 5.82
C GLY A 463 45.16 27.40 6.24
N ALA A 464 45.49 26.75 7.36
CA ALA A 464 46.88 26.38 7.63
C ALA A 464 47.32 25.32 6.60
N SER A 465 48.49 25.49 5.97
CA SER A 465 49.05 24.50 5.05
C SER A 465 49.02 23.11 5.70
N ARG A 466 48.74 22.06 4.91
CA ARG A 466 48.80 20.67 5.39
C ARG A 466 50.23 20.43 5.88
N GLY A 467 50.48 20.66 7.17
CA GLY A 467 51.79 20.39 7.77
C GLY A 467 52.19 18.94 7.51
N SER A 468 53.49 18.66 7.61
CA SER A 468 54.06 17.34 7.33
C SER A 468 53.23 16.23 8.00
N PRO A 469 52.96 15.12 7.30
CA PRO A 469 52.28 13.97 7.90
C PRO A 469 52.91 13.62 9.24
N LEU A 470 52.10 13.58 10.29
CA LEU A 470 52.59 13.15 11.59
C LEU A 470 52.71 11.63 11.56
N ASP A 471 53.93 11.12 11.76
CA ASP A 471 54.12 9.71 12.03
C ASP A 471 53.57 9.40 13.42
N VAL A 472 52.47 8.68 13.47
CA VAL A 472 51.86 8.22 14.72
C VAL A 472 52.48 6.90 15.21
N GLY A 473 53.49 6.36 14.50
CA GLY A 473 54.26 5.18 14.84
C GLY A 473 53.43 3.91 15.01
N ALA A 474 54.10 2.77 15.24
CA ALA A 474 53.48 1.56 15.79
C ALA A 474 53.13 1.75 17.29
N GLY A 475 52.43 2.84 17.60
CA GLY A 475 52.32 3.41 18.94
C GLY A 475 51.19 2.84 19.77
N ALA A 476 51.55 1.86 20.60
CA ALA A 476 50.86 1.32 21.77
C ALA A 476 49.71 0.31 21.53
N PRO A 477 49.74 -0.85 22.22
CA PRO A 477 48.71 -1.88 22.09
C PRO A 477 47.33 -1.34 22.49
N TRP A 478 46.29 -1.89 21.86
CA TRP A 478 44.91 -1.74 22.31
C TRP A 478 44.87 -2.00 23.83
N PRO A 479 44.38 -1.06 24.67
CA PRO A 479 44.27 -1.33 26.09
C PRO A 479 43.43 -2.60 26.27
N PRO A 480 43.88 -3.62 27.03
CA PRO A 480 43.19 -4.89 27.10
C PRO A 480 41.73 -4.63 27.45
N GLY A 481 40.83 -5.02 26.55
CA GLY A 481 39.40 -4.98 26.82
C GLY A 481 39.18 -5.78 28.10
N ARG A 482 38.40 -5.24 29.05
CA ARG A 482 37.94 -6.04 30.19
C ARG A 482 37.26 -7.27 29.62
N SER A 483 37.92 -8.43 29.70
CA SER A 483 37.26 -9.71 29.49
C SER A 483 36.16 -9.77 30.53
N ARG A 484 34.91 -9.60 30.10
CA ARG A 484 33.80 -10.12 30.90
C ARG A 484 34.02 -11.62 30.91
N GLY A 485 34.23 -12.16 32.11
CA GLY A 485 34.44 -13.59 32.33
C GLY A 485 33.45 -14.40 31.49
N GLN A 486 33.98 -15.41 30.82
CA GLN A 486 33.16 -16.43 30.19
C GLN A 486 32.31 -17.06 31.29
N GLY A 487 31.02 -16.70 31.30
CA GLY A 487 30.01 -17.46 32.00
C GLY A 487 29.88 -18.80 31.29
N SER A 488 30.28 -19.85 31.98
CA SER A 488 29.98 -21.24 31.64
C SER A 488 28.47 -21.43 31.46
N GLY A 489 28.08 -22.03 30.33
CA GLY A 489 26.88 -22.85 30.23
C GLY A 489 25.58 -22.15 29.82
N ARG A 490 25.13 -22.46 28.60
CA ARG A 490 23.87 -23.19 28.34
C ARG A 490 23.82 -23.60 26.87
N GLY A 491 23.42 -24.85 26.66
CA GLY A 491 23.54 -25.59 25.42
C GLY A 491 22.54 -25.16 24.35
N SER A 492 22.94 -25.42 23.11
CA SER A 492 22.10 -25.39 21.92
C SER A 492 21.01 -26.47 22.01
N PRO A 493 19.74 -26.18 21.69
CA PRO A 493 18.82 -27.23 21.28
C PRO A 493 19.07 -27.56 19.80
N SER A 494 19.30 -28.85 19.56
CA SER A 494 19.23 -29.50 18.26
C SER A 494 17.84 -29.33 17.66
N ALA A 495 17.76 -28.88 16.41
CA ALA A 495 16.54 -28.95 15.60
C ALA A 495 16.41 -30.38 15.06
N GLY A 496 15.38 -31.07 15.52
CA GLY A 496 14.70 -32.17 14.82
C GLY A 496 13.33 -31.68 14.38
#